data_AF-G5IBN9-F1
#
_entry.id   AF-G5IBN9-F1
#
_cell.length_a   1.000
_cell.length_b   1.000
_cell.length_c   1.000
_cell.angle_alpha   90.00
_cell.angle_beta   90.00
_cell.angle_gamma   90.00
#
_symmetry.space_group_name_H-M   'P 1'
#
loop_
_entity.id
_entity.type
_entity.pdbx_description
1 polymer ?
#
loop_
_entity_poly.entity_id
_entity_poly.type
_entity_poly.pdbx_seq_one_letter_code
_entity_poly.pdbx_strand_id
1 'polypeptide(L)'
;MMGNGISWFQFTSRKEQRNKEKRYYKKMFPLGEMQRGRELDVFRQFSVLRDMKEQDLMYQLLCLKECLSQEEEERAEAVRVWRGSILAKRMTREMQNILIALAELEADCESLEEFPTVEEIAARAKTIEVW
;
A
#
# COMPACT_ATOMS: atom_id res chain seq x y z
N MET A 1 -31.78 18.33 -37.59
CA MET A 1 -31.64 17.68 -36.27
C MET A 1 -30.16 17.48 -36.00
N MET A 2 -29.55 18.33 -35.18
CA MET A 2 -28.15 18.19 -34.79
C MET A 2 -28.07 17.13 -33.70
N GLY A 3 -27.34 16.04 -33.98
CA GLY A 3 -27.01 15.03 -32.98
C GLY A 3 -26.06 15.64 -31.96
N ASN A 4 -26.55 15.89 -30.75
CA ASN A 4 -25.72 16.33 -29.63
C ASN A 4 -24.75 15.20 -29.27
N GLY A 5 -23.46 15.45 -29.53
CA GLY A 5 -22.37 14.54 -29.21
C GLY A 5 -22.36 14.19 -27.72
N ILE A 6 -22.23 12.90 -27.43
CA ILE A 6 -22.03 12.40 -26.08
C ILE A 6 -20.68 12.94 -25.59
N SER A 7 -20.71 13.83 -24.60
CA SER A 7 -19.48 14.30 -23.92
C SER A 7 -18.96 13.18 -23.02
N TRP A 8 -18.19 12.28 -23.59
CA TRP A 8 -17.53 11.16 -22.91
C TRP A 8 -16.47 11.61 -21.88
N PHE A 9 -16.10 12.89 -21.88
CA PHE A 9 -15.06 13.44 -21.01
C PHE A 9 -15.69 14.33 -19.95
N GLN A 10 -16.02 13.76 -18.80
CA GLN A 10 -16.10 14.54 -17.57
C GLN A 10 -14.70 15.07 -17.27
N PHE A 11 -14.39 16.27 -17.77
CA PHE A 11 -13.18 17.01 -17.45
C PHE A 11 -13.13 17.22 -15.94
N THR A 12 -12.40 16.35 -15.24
CA THR A 12 -12.09 16.61 -13.83
C THR A 12 -11.20 17.85 -13.83
N SER A 13 -11.66 18.94 -13.22
CA SER A 13 -10.88 20.16 -13.17
C SER A 13 -9.55 19.90 -12.44
N ARG A 14 -8.48 20.62 -12.79
CA ARG A 14 -7.18 20.50 -12.09
C ARG A 14 -7.31 20.66 -10.57
N LYS A 15 -8.30 21.44 -10.11
CA LYS A 15 -8.62 21.63 -8.69
C LYS A 15 -9.26 20.38 -8.08
N GLU A 16 -10.21 19.75 -8.75
CA GLU A 16 -10.82 18.50 -8.30
C GLU A 16 -9.82 17.34 -8.29
N GLN A 17 -8.95 17.28 -9.29
CA GLN A 17 -7.86 16.30 -9.36
C GLN A 17 -6.92 16.47 -8.15
N ARG A 18 -6.43 17.68 -7.88
CA ARG A 18 -5.61 17.97 -6.70
C ARG A 18 -6.32 17.65 -5.38
N ASN A 19 -7.62 17.90 -5.29
CA ASN A 19 -8.40 17.57 -4.09
C ASN A 19 -8.61 16.07 -3.92
N LYS A 20 -8.70 15.30 -5.01
CA LYS A 20 -8.71 13.84 -4.96
C LYS A 20 -7.34 13.31 -4.55
N GLU A 21 -6.26 13.81 -5.15
CA GLU A 21 -4.88 13.47 -4.81
C GLU A 21 -4.57 13.74 -3.33
N LYS A 22 -4.94 14.90 -2.80
CA LYS A 22 -4.76 15.22 -1.38
C LYS A 22 -5.53 14.27 -0.45
N ARG A 23 -6.75 13.87 -0.84
CA ARG A 23 -7.55 12.91 -0.06
C ARG A 23 -6.93 11.52 -0.08
N TYR A 24 -6.47 11.06 -1.25
CA TYR A 24 -5.75 9.80 -1.39
C TYR A 24 -4.43 9.81 -0.62
N TYR A 25 -3.69 10.91 -0.70
CA TYR A 25 -2.44 11.07 0.02
C TYR A 25 -2.63 10.99 1.54
N LYS A 26 -3.66 11.66 2.07
CA LYS A 26 -4.00 11.58 3.50
C LYS A 26 -4.44 10.18 3.93
N LYS A 27 -5.07 9.41 3.03
CA LYS A 27 -5.40 8.00 3.29
C LYS A 27 -4.15 7.10 3.26
N MET A 28 -3.23 7.38 2.35
CA MET A 28 -2.00 6.58 2.16
C MET A 28 -0.98 6.80 3.28
N PHE A 29 -0.93 8.03 3.81
CA PHE A 29 -0.01 8.47 4.86
C PHE A 29 -0.78 9.13 6.01
N PRO A 30 -1.51 8.36 6.83
CA PRO A 30 -2.28 8.91 7.95
C PRO A 30 -1.40 9.69 8.96
N LEU A 31 -0.14 9.28 9.13
CA LEU A 31 0.84 9.92 10.01
C LEU A 31 1.61 11.08 9.35
N GLY A 32 1.22 11.47 8.12
CA GLY A 32 1.80 12.59 7.37
C GLY A 32 2.97 12.21 6.47
N GLU A 33 3.54 13.20 5.78
CA GLU A 33 4.53 12.98 4.71
C GLU A 33 5.80 12.25 5.17
N MET A 34 6.18 12.43 6.43
CA MET A 34 7.35 11.76 7.02
C MET A 34 7.17 10.23 7.08
N GLN A 35 5.93 9.73 7.13
CA GLN A 35 5.62 8.31 7.08
C GLN A 35 6.12 7.67 5.78
N ARG A 36 5.95 8.36 4.65
CA ARG A 36 6.48 7.92 3.36
C ARG A 36 8.00 7.75 3.42
N GLY A 37 8.70 8.65 4.10
CA GLY A 37 10.14 8.54 4.33
C GLY A 37 10.50 7.27 5.09
N ARG A 38 9.77 6.98 6.18
CA ARG A 38 9.96 5.75 6.98
C ARG A 38 9.73 4.48 6.17
N GLU A 39 8.65 4.42 5.39
CA GLU A 39 8.35 3.28 4.52
C GLU A 39 9.46 3.04 3.48
N LEU A 40 9.96 4.11 2.85
CA LEU A 40 11.08 4.02 1.91
C LEU A 40 12.37 3.56 2.59
N ASP A 41 12.65 4.04 3.81
CA ASP A 41 13.81 3.62 4.58
C ASP A 41 13.71 2.15 5.01
N VAL A 42 12.51 1.64 5.31
CA VAL A 42 12.27 0.21 5.51
C VAL A 42 12.60 -0.58 4.23
N PHE A 43 12.11 -0.16 3.07
CA PHE A 43 12.39 -0.86 1.80
C PHE A 43 13.88 -0.98 1.51
N ARG A 44 14.66 0.07 1.80
CA ARG A 44 16.12 0.09 1.57
C ARG A 44 16.90 -0.85 2.52
N GLN A 45 16.36 -1.07 3.72
CA GLN A 45 16.97 -1.93 4.73
C GLN A 45 16.77 -3.42 4.43
N PHE A 46 15.66 -3.80 3.79
CA PHE A 46 15.46 -5.17 3.32
C PHE A 46 16.18 -5.41 1.99
N SER A 47 17.27 -6.19 2.02
CA SER A 47 18.05 -6.51 0.81
C SER A 47 17.21 -7.15 -0.30
N VAL A 48 16.25 -7.99 0.06
CA VAL A 48 15.34 -8.65 -0.89
C VAL A 48 14.41 -7.68 -1.62
N LEU A 49 14.20 -6.47 -1.13
CA LEU A 49 13.34 -5.47 -1.79
C LEU A 49 14.13 -4.54 -2.73
N ARG A 50 15.47 -4.55 -2.70
CA ARG A 50 16.29 -3.55 -3.41
C ARG A 50 16.21 -3.62 -4.93
N ASP A 51 15.90 -4.79 -5.49
CA ASP A 51 15.77 -4.98 -6.94
C ASP A 51 14.42 -4.47 -7.49
N MET A 52 13.47 -4.17 -6.59
CA MET A 52 12.17 -3.60 -6.95
C MET A 52 12.27 -2.07 -6.97
N LYS A 53 11.54 -1.43 -7.90
CA LYS A 53 11.43 0.03 -7.89
C LYS A 53 10.64 0.48 -6.66
N GLU A 54 11.14 1.48 -5.95
CA GLU A 54 10.45 2.05 -4.78
C GLU A 54 8.99 2.42 -5.08
N GLN A 55 8.71 2.97 -6.27
CA GLN A 55 7.34 3.32 -6.69
C GLN A 55 6.42 2.09 -6.78
N ASP A 56 6.95 0.95 -7.26
CA ASP A 56 6.18 -0.29 -7.34
C ASP A 56 5.91 -0.83 -5.94
N LEU A 57 6.90 -0.78 -5.04
CA LEU A 57 6.74 -1.18 -3.64
C LEU A 57 5.72 -0.31 -2.90
N MET A 58 5.80 1.02 -3.08
CA MET A 58 4.83 1.96 -2.52
C MET A 58 3.40 1.68 -3.02
N TYR A 59 3.26 1.35 -4.30
CA TYR A 59 1.96 0.99 -4.87
C TYR A 59 1.44 -0.33 -4.28
N GLN A 60 2.28 -1.35 -4.15
CA GLN A 60 1.90 -2.62 -3.51
C GLN A 60 1.51 -2.43 -2.05
N LEU A 61 2.26 -1.61 -1.30
CA LEU A 61 1.96 -1.29 0.08
C LEU A 61 0.61 -0.56 0.20
N LEU A 62 0.31 0.38 -0.69
CA LEU A 62 -1.01 1.04 -0.73
C LEU A 62 -2.15 0.03 -0.96
N CYS A 63 -2.01 -0.89 -1.93
CA CYS A 63 -3.01 -1.92 -2.17
C CYS A 63 -3.23 -2.80 -0.92
N LEU A 64 -2.17 -3.12 -0.20
CA LEU A 64 -2.26 -3.88 1.05
C LEU A 64 -2.98 -3.11 2.16
N LYS A 65 -2.67 -1.83 2.35
CA LYS A 65 -3.41 -0.98 3.30
C LYS A 65 -4.90 -0.93 2.97
N GLU A 66 -5.27 -0.86 1.68
CA GLU A 66 -6.66 -0.94 1.25
C GLU A 66 -7.30 -2.31 1.56
N CYS A 67 -6.56 -3.41 1.39
CA CYS A 67 -7.01 -4.75 1.78
C CYS A 67 -7.24 -4.87 3.30
N LEU A 68 -6.35 -4.29 4.11
CA LEU A 68 -6.42 -4.34 5.57
C LEU A 68 -7.48 -3.38 6.14
N SER A 69 -7.87 -2.36 5.37
CA SER A 69 -8.98 -1.46 5.74
C SER A 69 -10.37 -2.07 5.55
N GLN A 70 -10.48 -3.25 4.92
CA GLN A 70 -11.76 -3.97 4.80
C GLN A 70 -12.23 -4.48 6.17
N GLU A 71 -13.50 -4.90 6.24
CA GLU A 71 -14.05 -5.59 7.42
C GLU A 71 -13.26 -6.87 7.72
N GLU A 72 -13.18 -7.25 8.99
CA GLU A 72 -12.32 -8.36 9.46
C GLU A 72 -12.55 -9.68 8.70
N GLU A 73 -13.82 -9.99 8.40
CA GLU A 73 -14.24 -11.19 7.66
C GLU A 73 -13.72 -11.22 6.21
N GLU A 74 -13.48 -10.05 5.60
CA GLU A 74 -13.08 -9.92 4.19
C GLU A 74 -11.57 -9.69 4.01
N ARG A 75 -10.85 -9.23 5.04
CA ARG A 75 -9.41 -8.91 4.98
C ARG A 75 -8.58 -10.05 4.42
N ALA A 76 -8.81 -11.27 4.91
CA ALA A 76 -8.04 -12.45 4.51
C ALA A 76 -8.23 -12.78 3.01
N GLU A 77 -9.45 -12.66 2.49
CA GLU A 77 -9.73 -12.84 1.06
C GLU A 77 -9.14 -11.72 0.23
N ALA A 78 -9.26 -10.46 0.67
CA ALA A 78 -8.68 -9.32 -0.04
C ALA A 78 -7.15 -9.45 -0.19
N VAL A 79 -6.45 -9.84 0.88
CA VAL A 79 -5.00 -10.11 0.84
C VAL A 79 -4.68 -11.31 -0.07
N ARG A 80 -5.49 -12.37 -0.05
CA ARG A 80 -5.34 -13.53 -0.95
C ARG A 80 -5.48 -13.14 -2.42
N VAL A 81 -6.48 -12.32 -2.76
CA VAL A 81 -6.69 -11.77 -4.10
C VAL A 81 -5.51 -10.89 -4.52
N TRP A 82 -5.03 -10.00 -3.63
CA TRP A 82 -3.85 -9.18 -3.87
C TRP A 82 -2.62 -10.03 -4.19
N ARG A 83 -2.33 -11.09 -3.41
CA ARG A 83 -1.24 -12.03 -3.67
C ARG A 83 -1.36 -12.73 -5.03
N GLY A 84 -2.60 -13.03 -5.44
CA GLY A 84 -2.91 -13.64 -6.73
C GLY A 84 -2.75 -12.69 -7.93
N SER A 85 -2.62 -11.38 -7.69
CA SER A 85 -2.50 -10.37 -8.72
C SER A 85 -1.20 -10.50 -9.52
N ILE A 86 -1.23 -10.07 -10.78
CA ILE A 86 -0.08 -10.15 -11.69
C ILE A 86 1.13 -9.37 -11.14
N LEU A 87 0.89 -8.25 -10.44
CA LEU A 87 1.94 -7.41 -9.90
C LEU A 87 2.57 -8.02 -8.65
N ALA A 88 1.76 -8.52 -7.71
CA ALA A 88 2.26 -9.19 -6.52
C ALA A 88 2.99 -10.50 -6.86
N LYS A 89 2.58 -11.21 -7.92
CA LYS A 89 3.26 -12.43 -8.43
C LYS A 89 4.69 -12.19 -8.93
N ARG A 90 5.09 -10.95 -9.19
CA ARG A 90 6.50 -10.63 -9.51
C ARG A 90 7.40 -10.62 -8.28
N MET A 91 6.81 -10.56 -7.09
CA MET A 91 7.51 -10.55 -5.82
C MET A 91 7.64 -11.98 -5.29
N THR A 92 8.75 -12.28 -4.60
CA THR A 92 8.87 -13.55 -3.88
C THR A 92 7.89 -13.58 -2.71
N ARG A 93 7.60 -14.77 -2.18
CA ARG A 93 6.77 -14.91 -0.97
C ARG A 93 7.34 -14.12 0.21
N GLU A 94 8.65 -14.08 0.36
CA GLU A 94 9.33 -13.30 1.40
C GLU A 94 9.06 -11.80 1.24
N MET A 95 9.24 -11.26 0.03
CA MET A 95 8.95 -9.86 -0.26
C MET A 95 7.48 -9.51 0.03
N GLN A 96 6.55 -10.39 -0.37
CA GLN A 96 5.12 -10.20 -0.10
C GLN A 96 4.83 -10.19 1.41
N ASN A 97 5.42 -11.12 2.16
CA ASN A 97 5.23 -11.21 3.61
C ASN A 97 5.80 -9.98 4.34
N ILE A 98 6.93 -9.43 3.89
CA ILE A 98 7.49 -8.19 4.44
C ILE A 98 6.52 -7.02 4.25
N LEU A 99 5.93 -6.87 3.05
CA LEU A 99 4.98 -5.79 2.81
C LEU A 99 3.68 -5.95 3.60
N ILE A 100 3.17 -7.17 3.74
CA ILE A 100 1.98 -7.43 4.56
C ILE A 100 2.29 -7.12 6.03
N ALA A 101 3.44 -7.59 6.55
CA ALA A 101 3.85 -7.33 7.92
C ALA A 101 3.99 -5.83 8.20
N LEU A 102 4.61 -5.07 7.29
CA LEU A 102 4.69 -3.62 7.39
C LEU A 102 3.29 -2.99 7.43
N ALA A 103 2.41 -3.36 6.50
CA ALA A 103 1.06 -2.79 6.42
C ALA A 103 0.21 -3.09 7.67
N GLU A 104 0.33 -4.30 8.23
CA GLU A 104 -0.37 -4.70 9.46
C GLU A 104 0.14 -3.93 10.68
N LEU A 105 1.46 -3.93 10.90
CA LEU A 105 2.05 -3.26 12.06
C LEU A 105 1.85 -1.74 12.02
N GLU A 106 1.93 -1.15 10.82
CA GLU A 106 1.71 0.29 10.64
C GLU A 106 0.24 0.69 10.85
N ALA A 107 -0.72 -0.20 10.59
CA ALA A 107 -2.15 0.11 10.76
C ALA A 107 -2.52 0.42 12.22
N ASP A 108 -1.76 -0.13 13.17
CA ASP A 108 -1.97 0.07 14.61
C ASP A 108 -1.16 1.25 15.19
N CYS A 109 -0.33 1.93 14.39
CA CYS A 109 0.47 3.07 14.85
C CYS A 109 -0.38 4.34 14.98
N GLU A 110 -0.32 5.01 16.13
CA GLU A 110 -0.93 6.33 16.33
C GLU A 110 0.04 7.48 16.03
N SER A 111 1.35 7.18 15.99
CA SER A 111 2.43 8.17 15.80
C SER A 111 3.62 7.60 15.02
N LEU A 112 4.54 8.47 14.57
CA LEU A 112 5.76 8.05 13.86
C LEU A 112 6.81 7.46 14.80
N GLU A 113 6.72 7.76 16.09
CA GLU A 113 7.56 7.20 17.15
C GLU A 113 7.27 5.72 17.38
N GLU A 114 6.03 5.29 17.12
CA GLU A 114 5.56 3.91 17.18
C GLU A 114 5.77 3.15 15.86
N PHE A 115 6.32 3.80 14.84
CA PHE A 115 6.51 3.17 13.54
C PHE A 115 7.39 1.92 13.66
N PRO A 116 6.99 0.78 13.07
CA PRO A 116 7.63 -0.49 13.34
C PRO A 116 9.08 -0.52 12.84
N THR A 117 9.95 -1.14 13.63
CA THR A 117 11.34 -1.41 13.29
C THR A 117 11.46 -2.51 12.24
N VAL A 118 12.60 -2.56 11.55
CA VAL A 118 12.87 -3.61 10.55
C VAL A 118 12.87 -4.99 11.20
N GLU A 119 13.35 -5.09 12.43
CA GLU A 119 13.37 -6.31 13.23
C GLU A 119 11.95 -6.80 13.56
N GLU A 120 11.05 -5.90 13.96
CA GLU A 120 9.65 -6.22 14.23
C GLU A 120 8.92 -6.67 12.96
N ILE A 121 9.14 -5.95 11.85
CA ILE A 121 8.57 -6.31 10.54
C ILE A 121 9.08 -7.68 10.10
N ALA A 122 10.38 -7.94 10.24
CA ALA A 122 10.98 -9.23 9.88
C ALA A 122 10.47 -10.37 10.77
N ALA A 123 10.28 -10.12 12.07
CA ALA A 123 9.71 -11.09 13.00
C ALA A 123 8.26 -11.41 12.61
N ARG A 124 7.44 -10.38 12.36
CA ARG A 124 6.04 -10.55 11.94
C ARG A 124 5.94 -11.28 10.59
N ALA A 125 6.76 -10.92 9.60
CA ALA A 125 6.76 -11.52 8.27
C ALA A 125 6.97 -13.05 8.28
N LYS A 126 7.70 -13.57 9.26
CA LYS A 126 7.92 -15.02 9.46
C LYS A 126 6.70 -15.76 9.99
N THR A 127 5.80 -15.04 10.67
CA THR A 127 4.56 -15.60 11.26
C THR A 127 3.38 -15.57 10.30
N ILE A 128 3.49 -14.85 9.18
CA ILE A 128 2.44 -14.78 8.16
C ILE A 128 2.39 -16.12 7.44
N GLU A 129 1.37 -16.91 7.77
CA GLU A 129 1.12 -18.21 7.15
C GLU A 129 0.94 -18.08 5.63
N VAL A 130 1.35 -19.14 4.94
CA VAL A 130 1.26 -19.25 3.49
C VAL A 130 -0.17 -19.63 3.13
N TRP A 131 -1.03 -18.63 2.97
CA TRP A 131 -2.33 -18.78 2.30
C TRP A 131 -2.17 -18.75 0.77
#